data_AF-A0A841TCL9-F1
#
_entry.id   AF-A0A841TCL9-F1
#
_cell.length_a   1.000
_cell.length_b   1.000
_cell.length_c   1.000
_cell.angle_alpha   90.00
_cell.angle_beta   90.00
_cell.angle_gamma   90.00
#
_symmetry.space_group_name_H-M   'P 1'
#
loop_
_entity.id
_entity.type
_entity.pdbx_description
1 polymer ?
#
loop_
_entity_poly.entity_id
_entity_poly.type
_entity_poly.pdbx_seq_one_letter_code
_entity_poly.pdbx_strand_id
1 'polypeptide(L)'
;MALTSEEKNLLKRLASGAFDGFVGDDLTTTGGSTVWKQIKNGVPAMFKQGPSRKFFNGKENERIAGVLHALQEWATDEQKLEFLKKFGWLMKDEAVNAYSAKFKPKK
;
A
#
# COMPACT_ATOMS: atom_id res chain seq x y z
N MET A 1 -19.46 -13.76 -7.87
CA MET A 1 -18.47 -14.36 -8.82
C MET A 1 -17.70 -15.43 -8.07
N ALA A 2 -17.40 -16.57 -8.70
CA ALA A 2 -16.57 -17.59 -8.08
C ALA A 2 -15.09 -17.18 -8.15
N LEU A 3 -14.41 -17.14 -7.01
CA LEU A 3 -12.96 -16.91 -6.94
C LEU A 3 -12.21 -17.99 -7.71
N THR A 4 -11.31 -17.58 -8.59
CA THR A 4 -10.43 -18.51 -9.32
C THR A 4 -9.42 -19.17 -8.37
N SER A 5 -8.86 -20.30 -8.77
CA SER A 5 -7.85 -21.01 -7.96
C SER A 5 -6.61 -20.14 -7.69
N GLU A 6 -6.25 -19.26 -8.64
CA GLU A 6 -5.16 -18.29 -8.50
C GLU A 6 -5.47 -17.24 -7.42
N GLU A 7 -6.67 -16.66 -7.47
CA GLU A 7 -7.12 -15.66 -6.49
C GLU A 7 -7.20 -16.25 -5.08
N LYS A 8 -7.71 -17.48 -4.94
CA LYS A 8 -7.70 -18.20 -3.65
C LYS A 8 -6.28 -18.39 -3.11
N ASN A 9 -5.33 -18.73 -3.97
CA ASN A 9 -3.94 -18.89 -3.56
C ASN A 9 -3.31 -17.55 -3.13
N LEU A 10 -3.56 -16.48 -3.89
CA LEU A 10 -3.11 -15.13 -3.53
C LEU A 10 -3.68 -14.67 -2.19
N LEU A 11 -4.99 -14.85 -1.96
CA LEU A 11 -5.63 -14.53 -0.68
C LEU A 11 -5.06 -15.35 0.47
N LYS A 12 -4.77 -16.63 0.26
CA LYS A 12 -4.14 -17.49 1.27
C LYS A 12 -2.73 -17.01 1.65
N ARG A 13 -1.91 -16.66 0.66
CA ARG A 13 -0.56 -16.09 0.89
C ARG A 13 -0.61 -14.73 1.56
N LEU A 14 -1.63 -13.94 1.23
CA LEU A 14 -1.86 -12.64 1.83
C LEU A 14 -2.28 -12.80 3.30
N ALA A 15 -3.19 -13.73 3.61
CA ALA A 15 -3.60 -14.07 4.98
C ALA A 15 -2.47 -14.71 5.81
N SER A 16 -1.53 -15.41 5.16
CA SER A 16 -0.34 -15.95 5.84
C SER A 16 0.75 -14.90 6.09
N GLY A 17 0.52 -13.64 5.70
CA GLY A 17 1.48 -12.55 5.86
C GLY A 17 2.67 -12.61 4.90
N ALA A 18 2.61 -13.42 3.84
CA ALA A 18 3.71 -13.54 2.88
C ALA A 18 3.97 -12.25 2.08
N PHE A 19 3.00 -11.34 2.08
CA PHE A 19 3.06 -10.04 1.41
C PHE A 19 3.13 -8.87 2.39
N ASP A 20 3.25 -9.11 3.69
CA ASP A 20 3.34 -8.05 4.68
C ASP A 20 4.61 -7.20 4.46
N GLY A 21 4.45 -5.89 4.53
CA GLY A 21 5.51 -4.93 4.28
C GLY A 21 5.11 -3.79 3.33
N PHE A 22 6.11 -3.00 2.95
CA PHE A 22 5.93 -1.88 2.03
C PHE A 22 5.66 -2.35 0.61
N VAL A 23 4.71 -1.69 -0.06
CA VAL A 23 4.33 -1.99 -1.45
C VAL A 23 4.75 -0.82 -2.35
N GLY A 24 5.83 -1.04 -3.11
CA GLY A 24 6.49 -0.02 -3.90
C GLY A 24 7.18 1.06 -3.06
N ASP A 25 7.36 2.23 -3.64
CA ASP A 25 8.03 3.38 -3.02
C ASP A 25 7.06 4.38 -2.39
N ASP A 26 7.57 5.20 -1.48
CA ASP A 26 6.84 6.35 -0.96
C ASP A 26 6.74 7.47 -2.01
N LEU A 27 5.56 8.09 -2.07
CA LEU A 27 5.28 9.19 -2.97
C LEU A 27 5.20 10.48 -2.15
N THR A 28 6.23 11.32 -2.27
CA THR A 28 6.21 12.66 -1.68
C THR A 28 5.52 13.64 -2.63
N THR A 29 4.42 14.25 -2.18
CA THR A 29 3.69 15.26 -2.94
C THR A 29 4.37 16.62 -2.83
N THR A 30 4.15 17.51 -3.81
CA THR A 30 4.69 18.88 -3.82
C THR A 30 4.33 19.69 -2.56
N GLY A 31 3.23 19.33 -1.88
CA GLY A 31 2.82 19.92 -0.60
C GLY A 31 3.55 19.34 0.63
N GLY A 32 4.60 18.53 0.44
CA GLY A 32 5.40 17.93 1.51
C GLY A 32 4.74 16.75 2.23
N SER A 33 3.61 16.25 1.73
CA SER A 33 2.97 15.05 2.30
C SER A 33 3.56 13.79 1.69
N THR A 34 3.78 12.75 2.48
CA THR A 34 4.28 11.45 2.01
C THR A 34 3.13 10.45 1.97
N VAL A 35 2.94 9.75 0.86
CA VAL A 35 1.90 8.72 0.67
C VAL A 35 2.58 7.39 0.38
N TRP A 36 2.26 6.35 1.15
CA TRP A 36 2.79 5.01 0.91
C TRP A 36 1.69 3.96 1.05
N LYS A 37 1.97 2.76 0.54
CA LYS A 37 1.09 1.59 0.68
C LYS A 37 1.83 0.53 1.46
N GLN A 38 1.12 -0.14 2.36
CA GLN A 38 1.67 -1.17 3.19
C GLN A 38 0.62 -2.26 3.40
N ILE A 39 1.07 -3.52 3.42
CA ILE A 39 0.23 -4.64 3.86
C ILE A 39 0.65 -4.97 5.29
N LYS A 40 -0.35 -5.04 6.17
CA LYS A 40 -0.15 -5.38 7.57
C LYS A 40 -1.15 -6.46 7.98
N ASN A 41 -0.65 -7.59 8.48
CA ASN A 41 -1.43 -8.77 8.84
C ASN A 41 -2.36 -9.24 7.71
N GLY A 42 -1.88 -9.18 6.46
CA GLY A 42 -2.71 -9.54 5.32
C GLY A 42 -3.89 -8.59 5.07
N VAL A 43 -3.76 -7.33 5.49
CA VAL A 43 -4.69 -6.26 5.11
C VAL A 43 -3.88 -5.15 4.43
N PRO A 44 -4.06 -4.93 3.12
CA PRO A 44 -3.48 -3.79 2.44
C PRO A 44 -4.11 -2.49 2.94
N ALA A 45 -3.29 -1.47 3.13
CA ALA A 45 -3.71 -0.14 3.48
C ALA A 45 -2.84 0.92 2.79
N MET A 46 -3.44 2.05 2.46
CA MET A 46 -2.78 3.25 1.96
C MET A 46 -2.74 4.29 3.06
N PHE A 47 -1.56 4.84 3.31
CA PHE A 47 -1.32 5.84 4.33
C PHE A 47 -0.84 7.14 3.69
N LYS A 48 -1.17 8.25 4.33
CA LYS A 48 -0.68 9.59 4.01
C LYS A 48 -0.23 10.27 5.29
N GLN A 49 1.02 10.71 5.31
CA GLN A 49 1.54 11.60 6.33
C GLN A 49 1.54 13.03 5.78
N GLY A 50 0.95 13.97 6.52
CA GLY A 50 1.01 15.39 6.19
C GLY A 50 2.45 15.94 6.22
N PRO A 51 2.66 17.19 5.79
CA PRO A 51 3.97 17.81 5.86
C PRO A 51 4.45 17.92 7.31
N SER A 52 5.69 17.52 7.54
CA SER A 52 6.37 17.80 8.80
C SER A 52 6.59 19.32 8.91
N ARG A 53 6.19 19.94 10.02
CA ARG A 53 6.56 21.32 10.33
C ARG A 53 7.78 21.33 11.24
N LYS A 54 8.74 22.20 10.92
CA LYS A 54 9.83 22.56 11.83
C LYS A 54 9.50 23.91 12.43
N PHE A 55 9.52 24.02 13.75
CA PHE A 55 9.29 25.26 14.49
C PHE A 55 10.46 25.48 15.45
N PHE A 56 10.94 26.72 15.52
CA PHE A 56 12.04 27.10 16.39
C PHE A 56 11.47 27.60 17.73
N ASN A 57 11.66 26.83 18.80
CA ASN A 57 11.11 27.16 20.13
C ASN A 57 12.05 28.07 20.95
N GLY A 58 12.85 28.91 20.28
CA GLY A 58 13.81 29.82 20.92
C GLY A 58 15.09 29.16 21.47
N LYS A 59 15.19 27.82 21.49
CA LYS A 59 16.41 27.07 21.85
C LYS A 59 16.77 25.98 20.84
N GLU A 60 15.79 25.24 20.34
CA GLU A 60 16.00 24.14 19.38
C GLU A 60 14.91 24.11 18.29
N ASN A 61 15.23 23.45 17.18
CA ASN A 61 14.26 23.19 16.11
C ASN A 61 13.48 21.92 16.42
N GLU A 62 12.23 22.06 16.84
CA GLU A 62 11.34 20.92 17.04
C GLU A 62 10.71 20.53 15.71
N ARG A 63 10.76 19.23 15.39
CA ARG A 63 10.10 18.65 14.22
C ARG A 63 8.79 18.00 14.64
N ILE A 64 7.69 18.64 14.30
CA ILE A 64 6.36 18.06 14.47
C ILE A 64 6.09 17.19 13.24
N ALA A 65 6.00 15.87 13.48
CA ALA A 65 5.60 14.93 12.44
C ALA A 65 4.20 15.29 11.92
N GLY A 66 4.01 15.25 10.61
CA GLY A 66 2.70 15.52 10.02
C GLY A 66 1.67 14.47 10.45
N VAL A 67 0.39 14.86 10.43
CA VAL A 67 -0.71 13.96 10.81
C VAL A 67 -0.72 12.74 9.88
N LEU A 68 -0.75 11.54 10.47
CA LEU A 68 -0.88 10.29 9.74
C LEU A 68 -2.35 9.97 9.53
N HIS A 69 -2.73 9.77 8.28
CA HIS A 69 -4.06 9.40 7.84
C HIS A 69 -4.01 8.05 7.13
N ALA A 70 -4.86 7.10 7.53
CA ALA A 70 -5.19 5.95 6.70
C ALA A 70 -6.21 6.40 5.64
N LEU A 71 -5.80 6.43 4.37
CA LEU A 71 -6.64 6.88 3.26
C LEU A 71 -7.63 5.81 2.82
N GLN A 72 -7.15 4.56 2.73
CA GLN A 72 -7.94 3.44 2.24
C GLN A 72 -7.41 2.15 2.86
N GLU A 73 -8.34 1.32 3.32
CA GLU A 73 -8.06 -0.04 3.79
C GLU A 73 -8.84 -1.02 2.90
N TRP A 74 -8.16 -2.09 2.47
CA TRP A 74 -8.77 -3.15 1.68
C TRP A 74 -9.03 -4.36 2.59
N ALA A 75 -10.14 -4.32 3.30
CA ALA A 75 -10.47 -5.30 4.33
C ALA A 75 -11.08 -6.59 3.76
N THR A 76 -11.92 -6.47 2.72
CA THR A 76 -12.61 -7.62 2.12
C THR A 76 -11.74 -8.36 1.10
N ASP A 77 -12.05 -9.62 0.83
CA ASP A 77 -11.29 -10.44 -0.13
C ASP A 77 -11.32 -9.85 -1.55
N GLU A 78 -12.48 -9.32 -1.97
CA GLU A 78 -12.62 -8.62 -3.25
C GLU A 78 -11.75 -7.37 -3.32
N GLN A 79 -11.72 -6.59 -2.23
CA GLN A 79 -10.88 -5.40 -2.10
C GLN A 79 -9.38 -5.76 -2.12
N LYS A 80 -8.98 -6.83 -1.43
CA LYS A 80 -7.59 -7.32 -1.43
C LYS A 80 -7.15 -7.71 -2.84
N LEU A 81 -8.02 -8.39 -3.59
CA LEU A 81 -7.74 -8.74 -4.99
C LEU A 81 -7.67 -7.50 -5.89
N GLU A 82 -8.55 -6.52 -5.68
CA GLU A 82 -8.48 -5.24 -6.40
C GLU A 82 -7.15 -4.52 -6.14
N PHE A 83 -6.67 -4.53 -4.89
CA PHE A 83 -5.38 -3.99 -4.53
C PHE A 83 -4.24 -4.69 -5.29
N LEU A 84 -4.22 -6.04 -5.28
CA LEU A 84 -3.20 -6.82 -6.00
C LEU A 84 -3.28 -6.60 -7.52
N LYS A 85 -4.49 -6.46 -8.06
CA LYS A 85 -4.70 -6.15 -9.48
C LYS A 85 -4.10 -4.80 -9.85
N LYS A 86 -4.31 -3.76 -9.03
CA LYS A 86 -3.91 -2.37 -9.31
C LYS A 86 -2.45 -2.07 -8.95
N PHE A 87 -1.96 -2.61 -7.84
CA PHE A 87 -0.66 -2.31 -7.26
C PHE A 87 0.29 -3.51 -7.20
N GLY A 88 -0.15 -4.70 -7.59
CA GLY A 88 0.68 -5.90 -7.50
C GLY A 88 1.97 -5.84 -8.32
N TRP A 89 1.99 -5.08 -9.41
CA TRP A 89 3.20 -4.81 -10.19
C TRP A 89 4.28 -4.01 -9.44
N LEU A 90 3.95 -3.40 -8.30
CA LEU A 90 4.91 -2.72 -7.39
C LEU A 90 5.55 -3.70 -6.40
N MET A 91 5.04 -4.93 -6.29
CA MET A 91 5.62 -5.95 -5.43
C MET A 91 6.73 -6.72 -6.14
N LYS A 92 7.67 -7.26 -5.35
CA LYS A 92 8.75 -8.13 -5.84
C LYS A 92 8.29 -9.57 -6.10
N ASP A 93 7.07 -9.94 -5.69
CA ASP A 93 6.55 -11.29 -5.86
C ASP A 93 6.09 -11.55 -7.30
N GLU A 94 6.62 -12.60 -7.92
CA GLU A 94 6.33 -12.95 -9.32
C GLU A 94 4.85 -13.28 -9.54
N ALA A 95 4.21 -14.01 -8.63
CA ALA A 95 2.80 -14.40 -8.79
C ALA A 95 1.87 -13.18 -8.75
N VAL A 96 2.16 -12.23 -7.86
CA VAL A 96 1.39 -10.99 -7.74
C VAL A 96 1.62 -10.08 -8.95
N ASN A 97 2.86 -10.01 -9.46
CA ASN A 97 3.18 -9.23 -10.65
C ASN A 97 2.49 -9.81 -11.89
N ALA A 98 2.55 -11.14 -12.08
CA ALA A 98 1.86 -11.84 -13.14
C ALA A 98 0.33 -11.64 -13.07
N TYR A 99 -0.26 -11.69 -11.86
CA TYR A 99 -1.67 -11.39 -11.66
C TYR A 99 -2.01 -9.96 -12.09
N SER A 100 -1.27 -8.96 -11.61
CA SER A 100 -1.49 -7.55 -11.97
C SER A 100 -1.32 -7.32 -13.48
N ALA A 101 -0.35 -7.96 -14.12
CA ALA A 101 -0.07 -7.83 -15.54
C ALA A 101 -1.24 -8.28 -16.44
N LYS A 102 -2.01 -9.30 -16.02
CA LYS A 102 -3.20 -9.77 -16.77
C LYS A 102 -4.27 -8.67 -16.93
N PHE A 103 -4.30 -7.72 -16.01
CA PHE A 103 -5.32 -6.68 -15.95
C PHE A 103 -4.81 -5.30 -16.36
N LYS A 104 -3.51 -5.14 -16.64
CA LYS A 104 -3.00 -3.89 -17.19
C LYS A 104 -3.56 -3.71 -18.60
N PRO A 105 -4.08 -2.53 -18.95
CA PRO A 105 -4.51 -2.25 -20.31
C PRO A 105 -3.28 -2.37 -21.25
N LYS A 106 -3.39 -3.22 -22.26
CA LYS A 106 -2.42 -3.24 -23.37
C LYS A 106 -2.60 -1.94 -24.16
N LYS A 107 -1.51 -1.20 -24.31
CA LYS A 107 -1.46 0.05 -25.08
C LYS A 107 -1.49 -0.23 -26.56
#